data_AF-A0A850G7C2-F1
#
_entry.id   AF-A0A850G7C2-F1
#
_cell.length_a   1.000
_cell.length_b   1.000
_cell.length_c   1.000
_cell.angle_alpha   90.00
_cell.angle_beta   90.00
_cell.angle_gamma   90.00
#
_symmetry.space_group_name_H-M   'P 1'
#
loop_
_entity.id
_entity.type
_entity.pdbx_description
1 polymer ?
#
loop_
_entity_poly.entity_id
_entity_poly.type
_entity_poly.pdbx_seq_one_letter_code
_entity_poly.pdbx_strand_id
1 'polypeptide(L)' 'MPKEKYYLYREDGTEDIKVIKYKDNVNEVYSLTGAYFSDEKKIMTDSDLKRFKGAHGLLYEQELGLQATIFDI' A
#
# COMPACT_ATOMS: atom_id res chain seq x y z
N MET A 1 10.61 9.30 14.93
CA MET A 1 9.39 8.50 15.13
C MET A 1 9.43 7.33 14.16
N PRO A 2 9.04 6.11 14.57
CA PRO A 2 9.04 4.97 13.66
C PRO A 2 8.03 5.25 12.55
N LYS A 3 8.50 5.13 11.31
CA LYS A 3 7.66 5.23 10.12
C LYS A 3 7.06 3.85 9.91
N GLU A 4 5.74 3.72 10.01
CA GLU A 4 5.08 2.48 9.62
C GLU A 4 5.19 2.33 8.10
N LYS A 5 5.65 1.17 7.66
CA LYS A 5 5.79 0.83 6.24
C LYS A 5 4.94 -0.39 5.97
N TYR A 6 4.14 -0.32 4.91
CA TYR A 6 3.37 -1.45 4.40
C TYR A 6 3.24 -1.36 2.89
N TYR A 7 2.64 -2.38 2.30
CA TYR A 7 2.43 -2.49 0.86
C TYR A 7 0.95 -2.66 0.54
N LEU A 8 0.57 -2.20 -0.65
CA LEU A 8 -0.66 -2.60 -1.30
C LEU A 8 -0.32 -3.49 -2.49
N TYR A 9 -1.17 -4.47 -2.70
CA TYR A 9 -0.96 -5.59 -3.59
C TYR A 9 -2.03 -5.61 -4.68
N ARG A 10 -1.70 -6.23 -5.81
CA ARG A 10 -2.69 -6.66 -6.79
C ARG A 10 -3.38 -7.94 -6.32
N GLU A 11 -4.49 -8.28 -6.98
CA GLU A 11 -5.23 -9.53 -6.71
C GLU A 11 -4.38 -10.80 -6.87
N ASP A 12 -3.32 -10.75 -7.69
CA ASP A 12 -2.38 -11.86 -7.88
C ASP A 12 -1.31 -11.97 -6.77
N GLY A 13 -1.34 -11.10 -5.76
CA GLY A 13 -0.38 -11.07 -4.67
C GLY A 13 0.91 -10.29 -4.95
N THR A 14 1.03 -9.65 -6.11
CA THR A 14 2.19 -8.82 -6.44
C THR A 14 2.16 -7.51 -5.66
N GLU A 15 3.25 -7.18 -4.97
CA GLU A 15 3.47 -5.84 -4.40
C GLU A 15 3.49 -4.78 -5.51
N ASP A 16 2.64 -3.77 -5.42
CA ASP A 16 2.55 -2.75 -6.48
C ASP A 16 2.76 -1.33 -5.95
N ILE A 17 2.32 -1.09 -4.71
CA ILE A 17 2.46 0.20 -4.05
C ILE A 17 3.14 0.00 -2.71
N LYS A 18 4.15 0.83 -2.44
CA LYS A 18 4.75 0.95 -1.12
C LYS A 18 4.23 2.21 -0.44
N VAL A 19 3.79 2.08 0.80
CA VAL A 19 3.32 3.19 1.62
C VAL A 19 4.23 3.37 2.83
N ILE A 20 4.65 4.60 3.07
CA ILE A 20 5.37 5.01 4.29
C ILE A 20 4.50 6.04 5.02
N LYS A 21 3.96 5.66 6.18
CA LYS A 21 3.21 6.57 7.04
C LYS A 21 4.19 7.44 7.82
N TYR A 22 4.15 8.74 7.58
CA TYR A 22 5.08 9.70 8.18
C TYR A 22 4.55 10.28 9.49
N LYS A 23 3.26 10.65 9.47
CA LYS A 23 2.46 11.13 10.60
C LYS A 23 0.99 10.93 10.25
N ASP A 24 0.10 11.25 11.19
CA ASP A 24 -1.33 11.16 10.94
C ASP A 24 -1.73 11.93 9.69
N ASN A 25 -2.51 11.26 8.82
CA ASN A 25 -3.02 11.81 7.58
C ASN A 25 -1.95 12.27 6.57
N VAL A 26 -0.70 11.81 6.69
CA VAL A 26 0.38 12.08 5.72
C VAL A 26 1.16 10.81 5.41
N ASN A 27 0.96 10.32 4.18
CA ASN A 27 1.57 9.12 3.65
C ASN A 27 2.42 9.45 2.43
N GLU A 28 3.62 8.87 2.36
CA GLU A 28 4.40 8.83 1.12
C GLU A 28 4.07 7.53 0.39
N VAL A 29 3.56 7.66 -0.84
CA VAL A 29 3.11 6.56 -1.68
C VAL A 29 4.05 6.44 -2.85
N TYR A 30 4.60 5.25 -3.06
CA TYR A 30 5.57 4.94 -4.11
C TYR A 30 4.97 3.89 -5.05
N SER A 31 5.01 4.16 -6.36
CA SER A 31 4.58 3.23 -7.39
C SER A 31 5.76 2.35 -7.78
N LEU A 32 5.74 1.07 -7.40
CA LEU A 32 6.87 0.15 -7.66
C LEU A 32 7.04 -0.15 -9.15
N THR A 33 5.93 -0.08 -9.89
CA THR A 33 5.88 -0.32 -11.34
C THR A 33 5.88 0.96 -12.17
N GLY A 34 5.86 2.14 -11.53
CA GLY A 34 5.68 3.42 -12.23
C GLY A 34 4.34 3.60 -12.96
N ALA A 35 3.37 2.70 -12.77
CA ALA A 35 2.12 2.68 -13.53
C ALA A 35 1.11 3.76 -13.12
N TYR A 36 1.21 4.29 -11.90
CA TYR A 36 0.15 5.13 -11.31
C TYR A 36 0.45 6.63 -11.32
N PHE A 37 1.72 7.01 -11.25
CA PHE A 37 2.16 8.39 -11.31
C PHE A 37 3.62 8.45 -11.77
N SER A 38 3.98 9.54 -12.45
CA SER A 38 5.31 9.75 -13.03
C SER A 38 6.38 10.15 -12.01
N ASP A 39 5.96 10.69 -10.87
CA ASP A 39 6.87 11.13 -9.81
C ASP A 39 7.41 9.91 -9.03
N GLU A 40 8.57 10.07 -8.39
CA GLU A 40 9.14 9.00 -7.55
C GLU A 40 8.20 8.61 -6.41
N LYS A 41 7.46 9.58 -5.87
CA LYS A 41 6.46 9.40 -4.82
C LYS A 41 5.37 10.46 -4.90
N LYS A 42 4.23 10.15 -4.30
CA LYS A 42 3.12 11.08 -4.09
C LYS A 42 2.75 11.16 -2.62
N ILE A 43 2.48 12.36 -2.14
CA ILE A 43 1.95 12.56 -0.79
C ILE A 43 0.43 12.37 -0.83
N MET A 44 -0.09 11.51 0.04
CA MET A 44 -1.52 11.21 0.13
C MET A 44 -2.00 11.30 1.57
N THR A 45 -3.20 11.86 1.76
CA THR A 45 -3.94 11.73 3.02
C THR A 45 -4.46 10.30 3.20
N ASP A 46 -4.94 9.96 4.39
CA ASP A 46 -5.51 8.63 4.63
C ASP A 46 -6.76 8.42 3.76
N SER A 47 -7.54 9.49 3.55
CA SER A 47 -8.71 9.47 2.68
C SER A 47 -8.34 9.33 1.20
N ASP A 48 -7.30 10.03 0.75
CA ASP A 48 -6.80 9.91 -0.62
C ASP A 48 -6.28 8.50 -0.88
N LEU A 49 -5.52 7.94 0.07
CA LEU A 49 -4.98 6.60 -0.05
C LEU A 49 -6.09 5.54 -0.07
N LYS A 50 -7.13 5.69 0.74
CA LYS A 50 -8.31 4.81 0.71
C LYS A 50 -9.02 4.85 -0.64
N ARG A 51 -9.19 6.05 -1.22
CA ARG A 51 -9.78 6.23 -2.56
C ARG A 51 -8.90 5.65 -3.65
N PHE A 52 -7.59 5.91 -3.57
CA PHE A 52 -6.59 5.39 -4.50
C PHE A 52 -6.58 3.86 -4.51
N LYS A 53 -6.54 3.23 -3.35
CA LYS A 53 -6.66 1.78 -3.19
C LYS A 53 -7.91 1.24 -3.90
N GLY A 54 -9.08 1.81 -3.61
CA GLY A 54 -10.34 1.37 -4.21
C GLY A 54 -10.41 1.58 -5.71
N ALA A 55 -9.89 2.70 -6.23
CA ALA A 55 -9.90 3.01 -7.65
C ALA A 55 -8.99 2.08 -8.48
N HIS A 56 -7.95 1.52 -7.87
CA HIS A 56 -6.97 0.66 -8.53
C HIS A 56 -7.09 -0.82 -8.17
N GLY A 57 -8.14 -1.22 -7.44
CA GLY A 57 -8.35 -2.62 -7.04
C GLY A 57 -7.22 -3.17 -6.17
N LEU A 58 -6.55 -2.29 -5.42
CA LEU A 58 -5.43 -2.68 -4.59
C LEU A 58 -5.91 -3.26 -3.25
N LEU A 59 -5.14 -4.19 -2.72
CA LEU A 59 -5.48 -4.96 -1.53
C LEU A 59 -4.39 -4.83 -0.47
N TYR A 60 -4.77 -4.87 0.79
CA TYR A 60 -3.85 -5.12 1.89
C TYR A 60 -3.47 -6.60 1.89
N GLU A 61 -2.31 -6.93 2.46
CA GLU A 61 -1.85 -8.31 2.64
C GLU A 61 -2.90 -9.20 3.32
N GLN A 62 -3.60 -8.65 4.32
CA GLN A 62 -4.67 -9.34 5.04
C GLN A 62 -5.89 -9.65 4.16
N GLU A 63 -6.21 -8.78 3.19
CA GLU A 63 -7.32 -8.99 2.27
C GLU A 63 -7.02 -10.06 1.22
N LEU A 64 -5.74 -10.34 0.97
CA LEU A 64 -5.30 -11.43 0.10
C LEU A 64 -5.32 -12.80 0.78
N GLY A 65 -5.50 -12.85 2.11
CA GLY A 65 -5.35 -14.09 2.87
C GLY A 65 -3.91 -14.64 2.86
N LEU A 66 -2.92 -13.81 2.52
CA LEU A 66 -1.49 -14.16 2.53
C LEU A 66 -0.87 -14.17 3.94
N GLN A 67 -1.66 -13.85 4.96
CA GLN A 67 -1.20 -13.98 6.34
C GLN A 67 -0.93 -15.46 6.60
N ALA A 68 0.35 -15.84 6.73
CA ALA A 68 0.75 -17.14 7.23
C ALA A 68 -0.08 -17.40 8.50
N THR A 69 -0.93 -18.41 8.45
CA THR A 69 -1.75 -18.72 9.61
C THR A 69 -0.83 -19.29 10.68
N ILE A 70 -1.18 -19.10 11.95
CA ILE A 70 -0.45 -19.71 13.09
C ILE A 70 -0.33 -21.25 12.96
N PHE A 71 -1.06 -21.86 12.01
CA PHE A 71 -1.00 -23.28 11.67
C PHE A 71 0.08 -23.67 10.65
N ASP A 72 0.85 -22.71 10.13
CA ASP A 72 1.97 -22.95 9.20
C ASP A 72 3.33 -23.13 9.91
N ILE A 73 3.33 -23.27 11.25
CA ILE A 73 4.53 -23.53 12.10
C ILE A 73 4.49 -24.95 12.67
#